data_AF-A0A838KX05-F1
#
_entry.id   AF-A0A838KX05-F1
#
_cell.length_a   1.000
_cell.length_b   1.000
_cell.length_c   1.000
_cell.angle_alpha   90.00
_cell.angle_beta   90.00
_cell.angle_gamma   90.00
#
_symmetry.space_group_name_H-M   'P 1'
#
loop_
_entity.id
_entity.type
_entity.pdbx_description
1 polymer ?
#
loop_
_entity_poly.entity_id
_entity_poly.type
_entity_poly.pdbx_seq_one_letter_code
_entity_poly.pdbx_strand_id
1 'polypeptide(L)'
;MSISRRSDGNPANTYKIAFWILPSILVLILSTLAGGCFYLARGSAERHELERLTSPDGKTDAVIASGESVQGATGGPSMEVYLVPFGQDLSGENRSLLVDYVEDSHDIELRWHDKRILEVRYSAAAISDFRNYKYLNSKQGNEYVVEVRLSPLSDNTSLPDVYY
;
A
#
# COMPACT_ATOMS: atom_id res chain seq x y z
N MET A 1 -23.38 -40.34 -62.03
CA MET A 1 -22.70 -39.36 -62.90
C MET A 1 -22.35 -38.15 -62.04
N SER A 2 -21.13 -38.08 -61.51
CA SER A 2 -20.70 -37.03 -60.56
C SER A 2 -19.89 -35.97 -61.31
N ILE A 3 -20.31 -34.71 -61.21
CA ILE A 3 -19.62 -33.57 -61.81
C ILE A 3 -18.73 -32.96 -60.72
N SER A 4 -17.43 -33.23 -60.81
CA SER A 4 -16.40 -32.56 -60.02
C SER A 4 -16.17 -31.15 -60.58
N ARG A 5 -16.64 -30.12 -59.89
CA ARG A 5 -16.28 -28.72 -60.19
C ARG A 5 -14.93 -28.42 -59.56
N ARG A 6 -13.90 -28.30 -60.39
CA ARG A 6 -12.60 -27.73 -60.01
C ARG A 6 -12.79 -26.22 -59.80
N SER A 7 -12.54 -25.75 -58.59
CA SER A 7 -12.52 -24.33 -58.25
C SER A 7 -11.17 -23.76 -58.63
N ASP A 8 -11.07 -23.19 -59.84
CA ASP A 8 -9.87 -22.49 -60.29
C ASP A 8 -9.79 -21.15 -59.54
N GLY A 9 -9.06 -21.16 -58.42
CA GLY A 9 -8.80 -19.97 -57.62
C GLY A 9 -7.99 -18.98 -58.45
N ASN A 10 -8.62 -17.89 -58.88
CA ASN A 10 -7.94 -16.81 -59.56
C ASN A 10 -6.91 -16.20 -58.59
N PRO A 11 -5.59 -16.32 -58.86
CA PRO A 11 -4.54 -15.78 -57.99
C PRO A 11 -4.63 -14.25 -57.87
N ALA A 12 -5.51 -13.61 -58.66
CA ALA A 12 -5.70 -12.18 -58.65
C ALA A 12 -6.45 -11.58 -57.46
N ASN A 13 -7.25 -12.39 -56.78
CA ASN A 13 -8.04 -11.91 -55.63
C ASN A 13 -7.32 -12.11 -54.30
N THR A 14 -6.33 -13.00 -54.24
CA THR A 14 -5.55 -13.27 -53.02
C THR A 14 -4.68 -12.09 -52.61
N TYR A 15 -4.10 -11.34 -53.56
CA TYR A 15 -3.27 -10.18 -53.21
C TYR A 15 -4.07 -8.94 -52.75
N LYS A 16 -5.33 -8.79 -53.19
CA LYS A 16 -6.20 -7.70 -52.70
C LYS A 16 -6.61 -7.89 -51.25
N ILE A 17 -6.86 -9.14 -50.84
CA ILE A 17 -7.22 -9.48 -49.46
C ILE A 17 -5.99 -9.33 -48.54
N ALA A 18 -4.80 -9.75 -48.99
CA ALA A 18 -3.56 -9.60 -48.23
C ALA A 18 -3.19 -8.13 -47.93
N PHE A 19 -3.50 -7.20 -48.84
CA PHE A 19 -3.18 -5.78 -48.71
C PHE A 19 -3.92 -5.08 -47.54
N TRP A 20 -5.13 -5.52 -47.19
CA TRP A 20 -5.91 -4.93 -46.09
C TRP A 20 -5.70 -5.65 -44.73
N ILE A 21 -5.31 -6.92 -44.76
CA ILE A 21 -5.10 -7.71 -43.53
C ILE A 21 -3.79 -7.33 -42.83
N LEU A 22 -2.70 -7.12 -43.58
CA LEU A 22 -1.38 -6.79 -43.01
C LEU A 22 -1.36 -5.51 -42.14
N PRO A 23 -1.94 -4.36 -42.56
CA PRO A 23 -1.98 -3.17 -41.70
C PRO A 23 -2.86 -3.36 -40.47
N SER A 24 -3.93 -4.16 -40.58
CA SER A 24 -4.83 -4.45 -39.44
C SER A 24 -4.12 -5.28 -38.36
N ILE A 25 -3.35 -6.29 -38.77
CA ILE A 25 -2.51 -7.08 -37.85
C ILE A 25 -1.44 -6.21 -37.20
N LEU A 26 -0.81 -5.31 -37.96
CA LEU A 26 0.19 -4.39 -37.44
C LEU A 26 -0.37 -3.46 -36.35
N VAL A 27 -1.55 -2.87 -36.59
CA VAL A 27 -2.23 -2.00 -35.61
C VAL A 27 -2.60 -2.77 -34.34
N LEU A 28 -3.02 -4.03 -34.48
CA LEU A 28 -3.39 -4.88 -33.34
C LEU A 28 -2.17 -5.34 -32.52
N ILE A 29 -1.01 -5.52 -33.16
CA ILE A 29 0.27 -5.77 -32.47
C ILE A 29 0.77 -4.48 -31.80
N LEU A 30 0.66 -3.32 -32.46
CA LEU A 30 1.07 -2.04 -31.87
C LEU A 30 0.23 -1.67 -30.65
N SER A 31 -1.08 -1.96 -30.67
CA SER A 31 -1.97 -1.68 -29.55
C SER A 31 -1.72 -2.59 -28.34
N THR A 32 -1.35 -3.85 -28.55
CA THR A 32 -0.95 -4.76 -27.46
C THR A 32 0.40 -4.38 -26.86
N LEU A 33 1.36 -3.94 -27.68
CA LEU A 33 2.66 -3.43 -27.21
C LEU A 33 2.53 -2.09 -26.45
N ALA A 34 1.67 -1.18 -26.91
CA ALA A 34 1.41 0.09 -26.23
C ALA A 34 0.61 -0.09 -24.93
N GLY A 35 -0.35 -1.02 -24.89
CA GLY A 35 -1.15 -1.32 -23.70
C GLY A 35 -0.36 -2.01 -22.58
N GLY A 36 0.68 -2.78 -22.91
CA GLY A 36 1.53 -3.46 -21.92
C GLY A 36 2.43 -2.53 -21.11
N CYS A 37 2.82 -1.37 -21.65
CA CYS A 37 3.75 -0.46 -20.99
C CYS A 37 3.08 0.35 -19.84
N PHE A 38 1.77 0.57 -19.90
CA PHE A 38 1.04 1.33 -18.88
C PHE A 38 0.91 0.60 -17.52
N TYR A 39 1.06 -0.73 -17.48
CA TYR A 39 0.95 -1.50 -16.24
C TYR A 39 2.24 -1.53 -15.41
N LEU A 40 3.39 -1.14 -15.99
CA LEU A 40 4.69 -1.16 -15.30
C LEU A 40 5.03 0.17 -14.61
N ALA A 41 4.30 1.25 -14.91
CA ALA A 41 4.42 2.53 -14.22
C ALA A 41 3.48 2.62 -13.00
N ARG A 42 3.25 1.49 -12.32
CA ARG A 42 2.66 1.51 -10.98
C ARG A 42 3.75 2.05 -10.06
N GLY A 43 3.84 3.38 -9.99
CA GLY A 43 4.77 4.07 -9.10
C GLY A 43 4.66 3.45 -7.72
N SER A 44 5.80 3.09 -7.14
CA SER A 44 5.89 2.77 -5.72
C SER A 44 5.15 3.89 -5.01
N ALA A 45 4.02 3.59 -4.37
CA ALA A 45 3.29 4.61 -3.66
C ALA A 45 4.23 5.13 -2.56
N GLU A 46 4.61 6.39 -2.70
CA GLU A 46 5.61 7.00 -1.85
C GLU A 46 4.96 7.22 -0.48
N ARG A 47 5.40 6.46 0.53
CA ARG A 47 5.01 6.72 1.91
C ARG A 47 5.70 7.99 2.36
N HIS A 48 4.94 8.99 2.77
CA HIS A 48 5.47 10.20 3.36
C HIS A 48 5.50 10.07 4.88
N GLU A 49 6.69 10.23 5.46
CA GLU A 49 6.87 10.36 6.90
C GLU A 49 6.27 11.69 7.37
N LEU A 50 5.35 11.61 8.34
CA LEU A 50 4.67 12.77 8.93
C LEU A 50 5.33 13.19 10.24
N GLU A 51 5.68 12.21 11.06
CA GLU A 51 6.28 12.43 12.38
C GLU A 51 7.24 11.30 12.74
N ARG A 52 8.33 11.63 13.44
CA ARG A 52 9.26 10.67 14.03
C ARG A 52 9.62 11.04 15.45
N LEU A 53 9.53 10.05 16.34
CA LEU A 53 9.82 10.18 17.76
C LEU A 53 10.77 9.08 18.25
N THR A 54 11.99 9.49 18.62
CA THR A 54 13.02 8.58 19.14
C THR A 54 12.74 8.15 20.59
N SER A 55 12.96 6.87 20.88
CA SER A 55 12.82 6.29 22.23
C SER A 55 13.78 6.96 23.22
N PRO A 56 13.44 7.01 24.52
CA PRO A 56 14.33 7.57 25.56
C PRO A 56 15.74 6.96 25.63
N ASP A 57 15.91 5.71 25.18
CA ASP A 57 17.21 5.04 25.14
C ASP A 57 17.93 5.13 23.78
N GLY A 58 17.34 5.85 22.80
CA GLY A 58 17.93 6.10 21.49
C GLY A 58 18.08 4.86 20.61
N LYS A 59 17.27 3.81 20.83
CA LYS A 59 17.38 2.53 20.10
C LYS A 59 16.30 2.32 19.06
N THR A 60 15.15 2.94 19.22
CA THR A 60 13.99 2.72 18.35
C THR A 60 13.33 4.06 18.07
N ASP A 61 12.98 4.30 16.81
CA ASP A 61 12.14 5.41 16.41
C ASP A 61 10.72 4.91 16.20
N ALA A 62 9.75 5.64 16.72
CA ALA A 62 8.34 5.52 16.36
C ALA A 62 8.04 6.53 15.26
N VAL A 63 7.43 6.09 14.16
CA VAL A 63 7.24 6.91 12.96
C VAL A 63 5.79 6.83 12.52
N ILE A 64 5.14 7.98 12.34
CA ILE A 64 3.85 8.08 11.64
C ILE A 64 4.14 8.31 10.16
N ALA A 65 3.56 7.48 9.30
CA ALA A 65 3.60 7.66 7.86
C ALA A 65 2.21 7.65 7.25
N SER A 66 2.04 8.37 6.14
CA SER A 66 0.85 8.24 5.31
C SER A 66 0.80 6.83 4.72
N GLY A 67 -0.30 6.12 4.93
CA GLY A 67 -0.51 4.80 4.36
C GLY A 67 -0.69 4.89 2.85
N GLU A 68 -0.30 3.84 2.14
CA GLU A 68 -0.69 3.67 0.75
C GLU A 68 -2.21 3.45 0.72
N SER A 69 -2.98 4.45 0.32
CA SER A 69 -4.42 4.31 0.10
C SER A 69 -4.64 3.42 -1.13
N VAL A 70 -4.57 2.10 -0.95
CA VAL A 70 -4.89 1.10 -2.00
C VAL A 70 -6.40 1.07 -2.27
N GLN A 71 -7.20 1.78 -1.49
CA GLN A 71 -8.67 1.69 -1.49
C GLN A 71 -9.35 2.66 -2.48
N GLY A 72 -8.96 2.65 -3.75
CA GLY A 72 -9.78 3.23 -4.85
C GLY A 72 -10.30 4.66 -4.62
N ALA A 73 -11.42 5.02 -5.27
CA ALA A 73 -12.03 6.35 -5.19
C ALA A 73 -12.79 6.64 -3.87
N THR A 74 -12.87 5.65 -2.98
CA THR A 74 -13.73 5.69 -1.77
C THR A 74 -12.96 5.54 -0.46
N GLY A 75 -11.66 5.24 -0.50
CA GLY A 75 -10.82 5.12 0.68
C GLY A 75 -10.43 6.48 1.22
N GLY A 76 -10.65 6.70 2.52
CA GLY A 76 -10.08 7.82 3.25
C GLY A 76 -8.55 7.70 3.39
N PRO A 77 -7.87 8.76 3.84
CA PRO A 77 -6.46 8.68 4.18
C PRO A 77 -6.25 7.66 5.31
N SER A 78 -5.33 6.71 5.11
CA SER A 78 -4.88 5.80 6.16
C SER A 78 -3.56 6.28 6.76
N MET A 79 -3.34 5.92 8.02
CA MET A 79 -2.10 6.20 8.73
C MET A 79 -1.47 4.91 9.23
N GLU A 80 -0.15 4.84 9.16
CA GLU A 80 0.62 3.68 9.60
C GLU A 80 1.61 4.13 10.67
N VAL A 81 1.64 3.44 11.81
CA VAL A 81 2.67 3.65 12.83
C VAL A 81 3.68 2.52 12.74
N TYR A 82 4.92 2.91 12.51
CA TYR A 82 6.08 2.05 12.42
C TYR A 82 6.95 2.18 13.66
N LEU A 83 7.57 1.06 14.03
CA LEU A 83 8.68 1.06 14.96
C LEU A 83 9.89 0.54 14.19
N VAL A 84 10.94 1.35 14.13
CA VAL A 84 12.16 1.05 13.37
C VAL A 84 13.38 1.25 14.27
N PRO A 85 14.50 0.54 14.04
CA PRO A 85 15.73 0.86 14.75
C PRO A 85 16.13 2.32 14.51
N PHE A 86 16.75 2.94 15.51
CA PHE A 86 17.14 4.35 15.47
C PHE A 86 17.87 4.73 14.17
N GLY A 87 17.37 5.76 13.50
CA GLY A 87 17.94 6.31 12.28
C GLY A 87 17.75 5.47 11.03
N GLN A 88 16.92 4.42 11.07
CA GLN A 88 16.56 3.64 9.88
C GLN A 88 15.35 4.21 9.15
N ASP A 89 15.37 4.08 7.84
CA ASP A 89 14.25 4.40 6.95
C ASP A 89 13.12 3.37 7.07
N LEU A 90 11.93 3.76 6.62
CA LEU A 90 10.72 2.93 6.56
C LEU A 90 10.76 1.81 5.51
N SER A 91 11.94 1.48 4.98
CA SER A 91 12.12 0.52 3.89
C SER A 91 11.87 -0.95 4.27
N GLY A 92 11.50 -1.22 5.53
CA GLY A 92 11.19 -2.56 6.04
C GLY A 92 9.70 -2.76 6.36
N GLU A 93 9.20 -3.98 6.16
CA GLU A 93 7.80 -4.38 6.37
C GLU A 93 7.32 -4.42 7.85
N ASN A 94 8.08 -3.84 8.79
CA ASN A 94 7.76 -3.94 10.21
C ASN A 94 6.81 -2.83 10.69
N ARG A 95 5.61 -2.77 10.11
CA ARG A 95 4.51 -1.99 10.65
C ARG A 95 4.15 -2.49 12.05
N SER A 96 3.77 -1.62 12.97
CA SER A 96 3.30 -2.02 14.32
C SER A 96 1.80 -1.77 14.51
N LEU A 97 1.27 -0.74 13.86
CA LEU A 97 -0.14 -0.39 13.89
C LEU A 97 -0.56 0.09 12.49
N LEU A 98 -1.71 -0.38 12.03
CA LEU A 98 -2.44 0.17 10.88
C LEU A 98 -3.71 0.86 11.39
N VAL A 99 -3.85 2.13 11.03
CA VAL A 99 -5.05 2.91 11.28
C VAL A 99 -5.71 3.18 9.93
N ASP A 100 -6.83 2.48 9.68
CA ASP A 100 -7.56 2.52 8.41
C ASP A 100 -8.27 3.85 8.19
N TYR A 101 -8.72 4.47 9.28
CA TYR A 101 -9.45 5.72 9.24
C TYR A 101 -9.09 6.59 10.43
N VAL A 102 -8.81 7.85 10.13
CA VAL A 102 -8.64 8.94 11.07
C VAL A 102 -9.45 10.12 10.52
N GLU A 103 -10.22 10.80 11.37
CA GLU A 103 -11.05 11.93 10.92
C GLU A 103 -10.18 13.13 10.50
N ASP A 104 -9.16 13.46 11.29
CA ASP A 104 -8.11 14.45 10.99
C ASP A 104 -6.71 13.86 11.24
N SER A 105 -5.71 14.28 10.47
CA SER A 105 -4.32 13.89 10.71
C SER A 105 -3.75 14.28 12.08
N HIS A 106 -4.37 15.24 12.76
CA HIS A 106 -3.96 15.67 14.11
C HIS A 106 -4.54 14.79 15.22
N ASP A 107 -5.30 13.77 14.87
CA ASP A 107 -5.99 12.90 15.83
C ASP A 107 -5.15 11.72 16.29
N ILE A 108 -3.87 11.61 15.89
CA ILE A 108 -2.93 10.59 16.40
C ILE A 108 -1.70 11.28 16.99
N GLU A 109 -1.35 10.93 18.22
CA GLU A 109 -0.12 11.38 18.87
C GLU A 109 0.73 10.19 19.33
N LEU A 110 2.05 10.29 19.18
CA LEU A 110 3.00 9.33 19.72
C LEU A 110 3.60 9.83 21.03
N ARG A 111 3.68 8.96 22.04
CA ARG A 111 4.32 9.27 23.31
C ARG A 111 5.08 8.09 23.89
N TRP A 112 6.36 8.28 24.19
CA TRP A 112 7.11 7.31 24.98
C TRP A 112 6.84 7.51 26.47
N HIS A 113 6.34 6.46 27.15
CA HIS A 113 6.23 6.43 28.62
C HIS A 113 7.51 5.90 29.27
N ASP A 114 8.17 4.96 28.60
CA ASP A 114 9.45 4.39 28.99
C ASP A 114 10.21 4.00 27.72
N LYS A 115 11.48 3.59 27.83
CA LYS A 115 12.35 3.14 26.72
C LYS A 115 11.74 2.06 25.82
N ARG A 116 10.73 1.33 26.32
CA ARG A 116 10.08 0.18 25.64
C ARG A 116 8.56 0.24 25.67
N ILE A 117 7.96 1.36 26.06
CA ILE A 117 6.50 1.53 26.09
C ILE A 117 6.16 2.75 25.25
N LEU A 118 5.65 2.50 24.05
CA LEU A 118 5.07 3.51 23.18
C LEU A 118 3.57 3.56 23.42
N GLU A 119 3.04 4.73 23.76
CA GLU A 119 1.62 5.01 23.72
C GLU A 119 1.28 5.72 22.41
N VAL A 120 0.28 5.19 21.71
CA VAL A 120 -0.36 5.82 20.56
C VAL A 120 -1.70 6.36 21.06
N ARG A 121 -1.80 7.68 21.12
CA ARG A 121 -3.01 8.36 21.54
C ARG A 121 -3.86 8.70 20.33
N TYR A 122 -5.18 8.55 20.44
CA TYR A 122 -6.06 8.84 19.31
C TYR A 122 -7.41 9.44 19.72
N SER A 123 -7.99 10.33 18.91
CA SER A 123 -9.35 10.86 19.18
C SER A 123 -10.42 9.88 18.69
N ALA A 124 -10.39 9.54 17.40
CA ALA A 124 -11.25 8.58 16.73
C ALA A 124 -10.42 7.82 15.67
N ALA A 125 -10.36 6.50 15.79
CA ALA A 125 -9.54 5.68 14.91
C ALA A 125 -10.19 4.33 14.63
N ALA A 126 -10.22 3.91 13.37
CA ALA A 126 -10.50 2.53 12.99
C ALA A 126 -9.19 1.77 12.88
N ILE A 127 -8.91 0.91 13.86
CA ILE A 127 -7.66 0.13 13.92
C ILE A 127 -7.92 -1.26 13.36
N SER A 128 -7.21 -1.62 12.29
CA SER A 128 -7.39 -2.89 11.59
C SER A 128 -6.28 -3.91 11.83
N ASP A 129 -5.09 -3.44 12.19
CA ASP A 129 -3.93 -4.28 12.52
C ASP A 129 -3.16 -3.64 13.68
N PHE A 130 -2.91 -4.42 14.73
CA PHE A 130 -2.19 -4.00 15.92
C PHE A 130 -1.28 -5.11 16.41
N ARG A 131 -0.01 -4.79 16.64
CA ARG A 131 0.96 -5.70 17.25
C ARG A 131 2.04 -4.94 18.01
N ASN A 132 2.56 -5.59 19.04
CA ASN A 132 3.81 -5.17 19.67
C ASN A 132 4.97 -5.35 18.69
N TYR A 133 5.98 -4.50 18.80
CA TYR A 133 7.16 -4.56 17.95
C TYR A 133 8.24 -5.42 18.59
N LYS A 134 8.79 -6.33 17.80
CA LYS A 134 9.85 -7.23 18.20
C LYS A 134 10.89 -7.29 17.10
N TYR A 135 12.14 -7.03 17.44
CA TYR A 135 13.26 -7.27 16.53
C TYR A 135 14.44 -7.92 17.24
N LEU A 136 15.17 -8.71 16.47
CA LEU A 136 16.43 -9.32 16.91
C LEU A 136 17.54 -8.28 16.76
N ASN A 137 18.15 -7.86 17.87
CA ASN A 137 19.36 -7.08 17.80
C ASN A 137 20.53 -8.02 17.45
N SER A 138 20.86 -8.08 16.16
CA SER A 138 21.91 -8.96 15.63
C SER A 138 23.26 -8.78 16.30
N LYS A 139 23.56 -7.59 16.84
CA LYS A 139 24.83 -7.31 17.54
C LYS A 139 24.89 -7.90 18.95
N GLN A 140 23.74 -8.04 19.62
CA GLN A 140 23.67 -8.44 21.03
C GLN A 140 23.08 -9.84 21.22
N GLY A 141 22.52 -10.45 20.17
CA GLY A 141 21.82 -11.74 20.25
C GLY A 141 20.56 -11.70 21.12
N ASN A 142 20.18 -10.51 21.61
CA ASN A 142 19.04 -10.32 22.49
C ASN A 142 17.86 -9.78 21.71
N GLU A 143 16.69 -10.24 22.11
CA GLU A 143 15.42 -9.75 21.61
C GLU A 143 15.11 -8.37 22.21
N TYR A 144 14.79 -7.41 21.36
CA TYR A 144 14.29 -6.11 21.77
C TYR A 144 12.80 -6.02 21.46
N VAL A 145 11.99 -5.84 22.49
CA VAL A 145 10.53 -5.75 22.39
C VAL A 145 10.10 -4.37 22.87
N VAL A 146 9.26 -3.73 22.07
CA VAL A 146 8.53 -2.50 22.43
C VAL A 146 7.05 -2.85 22.55
N GLU A 147 6.49 -2.55 23.71
CA GLU A 147 5.06 -2.63 23.96
C GLU A 147 4.38 -1.39 23.38
N VAL A 148 3.35 -1.59 22.57
CA VAL A 148 2.51 -0.53 22.03
C VAL A 148 1.22 -0.50 22.84
N ARG A 149 0.84 0.67 23.34
CA ARG A 149 -0.40 0.90 24.08
C ARG A 149 -1.28 1.86 23.30
N LEU A 150 -2.56 1.55 23.23
CA LEU A 150 -3.57 2.39 22.61
C LEU A 150 -4.28 3.17 23.71
N SER A 151 -4.38 4.49 23.58
CA SER A 151 -5.00 5.35 24.60
C SER A 151 -5.90 6.41 23.94
N PRO A 152 -7.21 6.39 24.15
CA PRO A 152 -8.08 7.42 23.60
C PRO A 152 -7.75 8.80 24.21
N LEU A 153 -7.80 9.86 23.40
CA LEU A 153 -7.56 11.24 23.84
C LEU A 153 -8.68 11.76 24.74
N SER A 154 -9.88 11.21 24.60
CA SER A 154 -11.04 11.56 25.44
C SER A 154 -11.52 10.34 26.22
N ASP A 155 -12.03 10.58 27.43
CA ASP A 155 -12.67 9.55 28.26
C ASP A 155 -14.02 9.10 27.70
N ASN A 156 -14.58 9.85 26.73
CA ASN A 156 -15.85 9.53 26.09
C ASN A 156 -15.61 8.61 24.88
N THR A 157 -15.28 7.37 25.16
CA THR A 157 -15.06 6.31 24.16
C THR A 157 -16.36 5.68 23.63
N SER A 158 -17.51 6.21 24.05
CA SER A 158 -18.80 5.71 23.60
C SER A 158 -18.97 6.01 22.10
N LEU A 159 -19.34 4.99 21.33
CA LEU A 159 -19.77 5.20 19.95
C LEU A 159 -20.90 6.25 19.95
N PRO A 160 -20.91 7.22 19.02
CA PRO A 160 -22.06 8.09 18.86
C PRO A 160 -23.29 7.21 18.56
N ASP A 161 -24.43 7.53 19.17
CA ASP A 161 -25.69 6.83 18.88
C ASP A 161 -25.94 6.90 17.36
N VAL A 162 -25.79 5.76 16.69
CA VAL A 162 -26.03 5.66 15.24
C VAL A 162 -27.54 5.66 15.04
N TYR A 163 -28.11 6.83 14.72
CA TYR A 163 -29.48 6.92 14.26
C TYR A 163 -29.54 6.43 12.80
N TYR A 164 -30.07 5.23 12.60
CA TYR A 164 -30.44 4.68 11.29
C TYR A 164 -31.75 5.30 10.78
#